data_AF-A0A520GT46-F1
#
_entry.id   AF-A0A520GT46-F1
#
_cell.length_a   1.000
_cell.length_b   1.000
_cell.length_c   1.000
_cell.angle_alpha   90.00
_cell.angle_beta   90.00
_cell.angle_gamma   90.00
#
_symmetry.space_group_name_H-M   'P 1'
#
loop_
_entity.id
_entity.type
_entity.pdbx_description
1 polymer ?
#
loop_
_entity_poly.entity_id
_entity_poly.type
_entity_poly.pdbx_seq_one_letter_code
_entity_poly.pdbx_strand_id
1 'polypeptide(L)'
;MPERQVGFGASLLLAGLLLAAACWFDGPTAGVLAWLAQVPTALGIAFLRGTRKRARLGADAGTLALLWGGGFLVAGLCAAWPLQRLLALPALLPVMLLSALAGVLLVLLWRHWPLWHALEREGGRFGARMVLQDTQGRAAWGGLLQVALPVFLLLAGGVALAWPGVLAGSARGAATLAWVALLPLAHLFLQAAPRRALAHGLPVVEMDEPEEDEDAAEDADASAPLLAFAAVPAGVDVATPTAVAAAVDVAGLSRELYVAARNGRVERALHLLESGADPNAAPDGEARDRRSLAVLAAVLPDLRLLRALIERGADLNAAHAGMRPLLAATRDSWHGRPEAVMTLLANGADPRATDADGNTALHEAALAGHVGIAGALLDAGADIEARDGQGRTPLL
;
A
#
# COMPACT_ATOMS: atom_id res chain seq x y z
N MET A 1 1.38 14.23 -16.34
CA MET A 1 2.76 13.84 -15.97
C MET A 1 3.74 14.82 -16.62
N PRO A 2 4.79 15.31 -15.93
CA PRO A 2 5.86 16.08 -16.56
C PRO A 2 6.54 15.30 -17.70
N GLU A 3 6.94 15.97 -18.78
CA GLU A 3 7.74 15.35 -19.84
C GLU A 3 9.13 14.93 -19.34
N ARG A 4 9.62 13.78 -19.81
CA ARG A 4 10.96 13.29 -19.47
C ARG A 4 12.02 14.17 -20.13
N GLN A 5 12.93 14.72 -19.32
CA GLN A 5 14.02 15.58 -19.81
C GLN A 5 15.34 14.83 -19.77
N VAL A 6 15.50 13.86 -20.67
CA VAL A 6 16.58 12.85 -20.59
C VAL A 6 17.98 13.48 -20.61
N GLY A 7 18.26 14.41 -21.53
CA GLY A 7 19.58 15.05 -21.63
C GLY A 7 19.94 15.88 -20.38
N PHE A 8 18.98 16.65 -19.87
CA PHE A 8 19.19 17.44 -18.65
C PHE A 8 19.35 16.56 -17.41
N GLY A 9 18.50 15.54 -17.27
CA GLY A 9 18.60 14.57 -16.18
C GLY A 9 19.94 13.82 -16.17
N ALA A 10 20.41 13.39 -17.34
CA ALA A 10 21.71 12.74 -17.50
C ALA A 10 22.89 13.65 -17.12
N SER A 11 22.84 14.94 -17.50
CA SER A 11 23.89 15.89 -17.11
C SER A 11 23.98 16.12 -15.59
N LEU A 12 22.83 16.19 -14.92
CA LEU A 12 22.78 16.32 -13.46
C LEU A 12 23.28 15.05 -12.78
N LEU A 13 22.89 13.88 -13.29
CA LEU A 13 23.38 12.61 -12.77
C LEU A 13 24.90 12.50 -12.91
N LEU A 14 25.45 12.85 -14.08
CA LEU A 14 26.90 12.86 -14.29
C LEU A 14 27.60 13.83 -13.32
N ALA A 15 27.06 15.03 -13.13
CA ALA A 15 27.61 15.98 -12.15
C ALA A 15 27.63 15.42 -10.73
N GLY A 16 26.58 14.72 -10.31
CA GLY A 16 26.53 14.03 -9.02
C GLY A 16 27.57 12.92 -8.89
N LEU A 17 27.75 12.10 -9.92
CA LEU A 17 28.76 11.03 -9.95
C LEU A 17 30.20 11.60 -9.91
N LEU A 18 30.45 12.72 -10.58
CA LEU A 18 31.75 13.39 -10.53
C LEU A 18 32.06 13.95 -9.15
N LEU A 19 31.08 14.58 -8.48
CA LEU A 19 31.21 15.02 -7.09
C LEU A 19 31.47 13.83 -6.14
N ALA A 20 30.78 12.72 -6.37
CA ALA A 20 30.99 11.49 -5.61
C ALA A 20 32.39 10.89 -5.82
N ALA A 21 32.88 10.86 -7.06
CA ALA A 21 34.22 10.40 -7.38
C ALA A 21 35.30 11.30 -6.75
N ALA A 22 35.04 12.61 -6.65
CA ALA A 22 35.95 13.55 -6.00
C ALA A 22 36.10 13.29 -4.48
N CYS A 23 35.23 12.50 -3.86
CA CYS A 23 35.42 12.04 -2.47
C CYS A 23 36.63 11.11 -2.30
N TRP A 24 37.24 10.66 -3.41
CA TRP A 24 38.52 9.96 -3.40
C TRP A 24 39.60 10.74 -2.65
N PHE A 25 39.64 12.05 -2.81
CA PHE A 25 40.64 12.90 -2.16
C PHE A 25 40.38 12.98 -0.65
N ASP A 26 41.46 12.93 0.13
CA ASP A 26 41.39 12.89 1.58
C ASP A 26 41.02 14.26 2.17
N GLY A 27 40.32 14.23 3.32
CA GLY A 27 40.02 15.40 4.13
C GLY A 27 38.53 15.72 4.34
N PRO A 28 38.24 16.79 5.11
CA PRO A 28 36.89 17.22 5.46
C PRO A 28 36.06 17.66 4.24
N THR A 29 36.72 17.96 3.12
CA THR A 29 36.09 18.30 1.84
C THR A 29 35.29 17.12 1.28
N ALA A 30 35.68 15.87 1.55
CA ALA A 30 34.95 14.69 1.11
C ALA A 30 33.53 14.64 1.71
N GLY A 31 33.31 15.14 2.93
CA GLY A 31 31.97 15.24 3.52
C GLY A 31 31.08 16.24 2.80
N VAL A 32 31.62 17.41 2.44
CA VAL A 32 30.90 18.43 1.67
C VAL A 32 30.59 17.91 0.26
N LEU A 33 31.54 17.24 -0.38
CA LEU A 33 31.34 16.63 -1.70
C LEU A 33 30.30 15.51 -1.66
N ALA A 34 30.33 14.65 -0.63
CA ALA A 34 29.36 13.58 -0.44
C ALA A 34 27.94 14.13 -0.22
N TRP A 35 27.81 15.23 0.51
CA TRP A 35 26.55 15.94 0.67
C TRP A 35 26.07 16.58 -0.65
N LEU A 36 26.94 17.34 -1.30
CA LEU A 36 26.59 18.04 -2.55
C LEU A 36 26.29 17.08 -3.70
N ALA A 37 26.87 15.88 -3.71
CA ALA A 37 26.59 14.85 -4.71
C ALA A 37 25.14 14.35 -4.68
N GLN A 38 24.45 14.44 -3.54
CA GLN A 38 23.08 13.95 -3.40
C GLN A 38 22.08 14.74 -4.25
N VAL A 39 22.18 16.07 -4.22
CA VAL A 39 21.21 16.98 -4.86
C VAL A 39 21.13 16.78 -6.39
N PRO A 40 22.23 16.84 -7.16
CA PRO A 40 22.18 16.65 -8.60
C PRO A 40 21.86 15.19 -8.98
N THR A 41 22.23 14.20 -8.16
CA THR A 41 21.88 12.79 -8.41
C THR A 41 20.37 12.55 -8.26
N ALA A 42 19.78 13.04 -7.17
CA ALA A 42 18.35 12.97 -6.90
C ALA A 42 17.53 13.65 -8.01
N LEU A 43 17.91 14.89 -8.36
CA LEU A 43 17.25 15.64 -9.42
C LEU A 43 17.44 14.99 -10.78
N GLY A 44 18.65 14.51 -11.10
CA GLY A 44 18.95 13.80 -12.33
C GLY A 44 18.01 12.62 -12.55
N ILE A 45 17.87 11.76 -11.54
CA ILE A 45 16.97 10.60 -11.58
C ILE A 45 15.49 11.03 -11.68
N ALA A 46 15.09 12.08 -10.96
CA ALA A 46 13.73 12.60 -11.01
C ALA A 46 13.36 13.12 -12.42
N PHE A 47 14.29 13.80 -13.11
CA PHE A 47 14.09 14.27 -14.49
C PHE A 47 14.11 13.14 -15.51
N LEU A 48 14.97 12.13 -15.32
CA LEU A 48 14.97 10.91 -16.15
C LEU A 48 13.62 10.18 -16.05
N ARG A 49 12.98 10.20 -14.88
CA ARG A 49 11.68 9.55 -14.63
C ARG A 49 10.47 10.43 -14.92
N GLY A 50 10.67 11.73 -15.16
CA GLY A 50 9.60 12.69 -15.40
C GLY A 50 8.74 12.96 -14.15
N THR A 51 9.30 12.85 -12.93
CA THR A 51 8.55 13.07 -11.69
C THR A 51 8.56 14.53 -11.22
N ARG A 52 9.43 15.37 -11.81
CA ARG A 52 9.59 16.79 -11.43
C ARG A 52 9.49 17.75 -12.62
N LYS A 53 9.15 19.00 -12.31
CA LYS A 53 9.08 20.13 -13.25
C LYS A 53 10.30 21.03 -13.10
N ARG A 54 10.95 21.36 -14.22
CA ARG A 54 12.16 22.21 -14.25
C ARG A 54 11.95 23.61 -13.64
N ALA A 55 10.73 24.15 -13.71
CA ALA A 55 10.38 25.45 -13.15
C ALA A 55 10.63 25.58 -11.63
N ARG A 56 10.65 24.45 -10.89
CA ARG A 56 10.89 24.45 -9.43
C ARG A 56 12.30 24.03 -9.04
N LEU A 57 13.21 23.86 -10.01
CA LEU A 57 14.56 23.31 -9.80
C LEU A 57 15.30 23.96 -8.62
N GLY A 58 15.33 25.29 -8.55
CA GLY A 58 16.07 25.99 -7.49
C GLY A 58 15.51 25.76 -6.09
N ALA A 59 14.18 25.87 -5.93
CA ALA A 59 13.52 25.64 -4.65
C ALA A 59 13.63 24.18 -4.19
N ASP A 60 13.50 23.26 -5.14
CA ASP A 60 13.63 21.83 -4.93
C ASP A 60 15.07 21.43 -4.58
N ALA A 61 16.06 21.98 -5.28
CA ALA A 61 17.48 21.78 -4.98
C ALA A 61 17.83 22.28 -3.58
N GLY A 62 17.34 23.46 -3.19
CA GLY A 62 17.53 23.99 -1.83
C GLY A 62 16.91 23.10 -0.76
N THR A 63 15.71 22.58 -1.00
CA THR A 63 15.05 21.68 -0.04
C THR A 63 15.78 20.34 0.08
N LEU A 64 16.24 19.77 -1.04
CA LEU A 64 17.05 18.55 -1.02
C LEU A 64 18.40 18.78 -0.34
N ALA A 65 19.05 19.92 -0.57
CA ALA A 65 20.30 20.27 0.09
C ALA A 65 20.11 20.33 1.61
N LEU A 66 19.02 20.94 2.10
CA LEU A 66 18.69 20.98 3.52
C LEU A 66 18.39 19.59 4.09
N LEU A 67 17.61 18.78 3.38
CA LEU A 67 17.25 17.42 3.80
C LEU A 67 18.49 16.53 3.96
N TRP A 68 19.30 16.43 2.91
CA TRP A 68 20.52 15.62 2.92
C TRP A 68 21.59 16.21 3.85
N GLY A 69 21.71 17.53 3.93
CA GLY A 69 22.67 18.20 4.80
C GLY A 69 22.36 17.96 6.27
N GLY A 70 21.08 18.05 6.65
CA GLY A 70 20.60 17.68 7.98
C GLY A 70 20.88 16.21 8.29
N GLY A 71 20.64 15.31 7.33
CA GLY A 71 20.94 13.88 7.46
C GLY A 71 22.44 13.61 7.72
N PHE A 72 23.33 14.22 6.93
CA PHE A 72 24.78 14.08 7.10
C PHE A 72 25.26 14.67 8.42
N LEU A 73 24.72 15.82 8.84
CA LEU A 73 25.07 16.45 10.10
C LEU A 73 24.67 15.56 11.29
N VAL A 74 23.45 15.03 11.30
CA VAL A 74 22.98 14.13 12.36
C VAL A 74 23.80 12.84 12.37
N ALA A 75 24.02 12.20 11.21
CA ALA A 75 24.81 10.98 11.11
C ALA A 75 26.27 11.18 11.57
N GLY A 76 26.89 12.30 11.16
CA GLY A 76 28.23 12.67 11.58
C GLY A 76 28.33 12.92 13.09
N LEU A 77 27.37 13.64 13.69
CA LEU A 77 27.32 13.88 15.13
C LEU A 77 27.15 12.57 15.93
N CYS A 78 26.28 11.67 15.47
CA CYS A 78 26.11 10.35 16.08
C CYS A 78 27.39 9.51 16.00
N ALA A 79 28.12 9.59 14.89
CA ALA A 79 29.34 8.82 14.68
C ALA A 79 30.57 9.46 15.34
N ALA A 80 30.52 10.74 15.70
CA ALA A 80 31.71 11.52 16.02
C ALA A 80 32.52 11.00 17.19
N TRP A 81 31.88 10.92 18.36
CA TRP A 81 32.52 10.43 19.56
C TRP A 81 32.97 8.96 19.45
N PRO A 82 32.10 8.01 19.03
CA PRO A 82 32.52 6.61 18.98
C PRO A 82 33.62 6.35 17.93
N LEU A 83 33.57 6.96 16.74
CA LEU A 83 34.63 6.80 15.75
C LEU A 83 35.95 7.38 16.24
N GLN A 84 35.94 8.58 16.83
CA GLN A 84 37.15 9.19 17.37
C GLN A 84 37.78 8.32 18.47
N ARG A 85 36.97 7.68 19.31
CA ARG A 85 37.46 6.74 20.33
C ARG A 85 38.04 5.48 19.73
N LEU A 86 37.39 4.88 18.73
CA LEU A 86 37.86 3.66 18.06
C LEU A 86 39.20 3.86 17.34
N LEU A 87 39.39 5.03 16.71
CA LEU A 87 40.63 5.38 16.05
C LEU A 87 41.77 5.65 17.02
N ALA A 88 41.46 6.13 18.23
CA ALA A 88 42.47 6.32 19.28
C ALA A 88 42.85 5.00 19.95
N LEU A 89 41.87 4.21 20.39
CA LEU A 89 42.05 2.91 21.05
C LEU A 89 40.86 1.98 20.76
N PRO A 90 41.09 0.75 20.26
CA PRO A 90 40.00 -0.19 20.05
C PRO A 90 39.41 -0.63 21.39
N ALA A 91 38.11 -0.35 21.59
CA ALA A 91 37.38 -0.71 22.80
C ALA A 91 35.96 -1.17 22.44
N LEU A 92 35.39 -2.06 23.25
CA LEU A 92 34.05 -2.62 23.01
C LEU A 92 32.96 -1.56 23.11
N LEU A 93 33.05 -0.65 24.09
CA LEU A 93 32.02 0.35 24.36
C LEU A 93 31.77 1.29 23.16
N PRO A 94 32.79 1.91 22.52
CA PRO A 94 32.61 2.69 21.31
C PRO A 94 31.97 1.92 20.14
N VAL A 95 32.31 0.62 19.95
CA VAL A 95 31.67 -0.21 18.91
C VAL A 95 30.19 -0.41 19.20
N MET A 96 29.85 -0.77 20.44
CA MET A 96 28.45 -0.97 20.86
C MET A 96 27.64 0.32 20.71
N LEU A 97 28.22 1.46 21.11
CA LEU A 97 27.56 2.76 20.99
C LEU A 97 27.37 3.16 19.52
N LEU A 98 28.38 2.97 18.66
CA LEU A 98 28.26 3.25 17.24
C LEU A 98 27.13 2.42 16.61
N SER A 99 27.07 1.13 16.95
CA SER A 99 26.03 0.21 16.47
C SER A 99 24.63 0.62 16.97
N ALA A 100 24.50 0.94 18.26
CA ALA A 100 23.23 1.39 18.83
C ALA A 100 22.73 2.70 18.20
N LEU A 101 23.62 3.68 18.02
CA LEU A 101 23.28 4.95 17.37
C LEU A 101 22.95 4.78 15.89
N ALA A 102 23.63 3.87 15.19
CA ALA A 102 23.28 3.51 13.81
C ALA A 102 21.87 2.88 13.73
N GLY A 103 21.52 2.01 14.68
CA GLY A 103 20.18 1.43 14.79
C GLY A 103 19.10 2.49 15.06
N VAL A 104 19.35 3.41 16.00
CA VAL A 104 18.43 4.53 16.29
C VAL A 104 18.26 5.42 15.06
N LEU A 105 19.36 5.76 14.37
CA LEU A 105 19.31 6.55 13.14
C LEU A 105 18.46 5.85 12.06
N LEU A 106 18.64 4.54 11.86
CA LEU A 106 17.86 3.76 10.91
C LEU A 106 16.37 3.74 11.28
N VAL A 107 16.03 3.60 12.56
CA VAL A 107 14.63 3.66 13.04
C VAL A 107 14.03 5.04 12.82
N LEU A 108 14.78 6.13 13.05
CA LEU A 108 14.31 7.49 12.77
C LEU A 108 14.11 7.72 11.27
N LEU A 109 15.03 7.26 10.44
CA LEU A 109 14.90 7.31 8.98
C LEU A 109 13.69 6.50 8.50
N TRP A 110 13.45 5.33 9.08
CA TRP A 110 12.25 4.55 8.82
C TRP A 110 10.99 5.29 9.27
N ARG A 111 10.96 5.85 10.48
CA ARG A 111 9.81 6.61 10.96
C ARG A 111 9.45 7.79 10.07
N HIS A 112 10.45 8.45 9.48
CA HIS A 112 10.27 9.59 8.59
C HIS A 112 10.36 9.23 7.09
N TRP A 113 10.26 7.94 6.75
CA TRP A 113 10.40 7.48 5.36
C TRP A 113 9.46 8.17 4.35
N PRO A 114 8.18 8.51 4.68
CA PRO A 114 7.29 9.15 3.70
C PRO A 114 7.79 10.55 3.31
N LEU A 115 8.40 11.27 4.26
CA LEU A 115 8.97 12.60 4.02
C LEU A 115 10.14 12.52 3.02
N TRP A 116 11.06 11.58 3.24
CA TRP A 116 12.19 11.35 2.34
C TRP A 116 11.72 10.96 0.94
N HIS A 117 10.80 10.00 0.83
CA HIS A 117 10.25 9.57 -0.45
C HIS A 117 9.58 10.72 -1.22
N ALA A 118 8.69 11.45 -0.54
CA ALA A 118 7.92 12.54 -1.14
C ALA A 118 8.82 13.70 -1.59
N LEU A 119 9.77 14.11 -0.74
CA LEU A 119 10.70 15.19 -1.08
C LEU A 119 11.65 14.79 -2.20
N GLU A 120 12.07 13.52 -2.29
CA GLU A 120 12.97 13.05 -3.35
C GLU A 120 12.25 12.88 -4.70
N ARG A 121 11.04 12.33 -4.68
CA ARG A 121 10.30 12.00 -5.91
C ARG A 121 9.60 13.21 -6.51
N GLU A 122 8.92 14.01 -5.68
CA GLU A 122 7.96 15.02 -6.14
C GLU A 122 8.36 16.46 -5.75
N GLY A 123 9.26 16.61 -4.77
CA GLY A 123 9.68 17.92 -4.27
C GLY A 123 8.61 18.64 -3.44
N GLY A 124 8.76 19.95 -3.31
CA GLY A 124 7.88 20.79 -2.49
C GLY A 124 8.51 21.26 -1.17
N ARG A 125 7.75 22.03 -0.39
CA ARG A 125 8.23 22.65 0.86
C ARG A 125 8.28 21.63 1.99
N PHE A 126 9.40 21.62 2.72
CA PHE A 126 9.64 20.73 3.86
C PHE A 126 8.49 20.74 4.89
N GLY A 127 8.05 21.91 5.35
CA GLY A 127 6.99 22.03 6.35
C GLY A 127 5.63 21.49 5.88
N ALA A 128 5.25 21.73 4.61
CA ALA A 128 4.00 21.22 4.06
C ALA A 128 3.99 19.69 3.97
N ARG A 129 5.11 19.08 3.59
CA ARG A 129 5.26 17.62 3.53
C ARG A 129 5.32 16.99 4.92
N MET A 130 5.88 17.69 5.91
CA MET A 130 5.89 17.23 7.29
C MET A 130 4.49 17.12 7.89
N VAL A 131 3.58 18.05 7.58
CA VAL A 131 2.18 17.97 8.06
C VAL A 131 1.43 16.80 7.41
N LEU A 132 1.70 16.52 6.13
CA LEU A 132 1.05 15.44 5.38
C LEU A 132 1.59 14.03 5.73
N GLN A 133 2.66 13.92 6.52
CA GLN A 133 3.26 12.62 6.84
C GLN A 133 2.40 11.78 7.81
N ASP A 134 1.55 12.41 8.63
CA ASP A 134 0.74 11.72 9.62
C ASP A 134 -0.49 11.02 9.01
N THR A 135 -0.88 11.39 7.79
CA THR A 135 -1.98 10.74 7.05
C THR A 135 -1.51 9.53 6.22
N GLN A 136 -0.20 9.39 5.97
CA GLN A 136 0.37 8.26 5.25
C GLN A 136 0.90 7.23 6.25
N GLY A 137 0.26 6.07 6.32
CA GLY A 137 0.50 5.01 7.31
C GLY A 137 1.98 4.78 7.64
N ARG A 138 2.40 5.26 8.82
CA ARG A 138 3.77 5.20 9.36
C ARG A 138 4.34 3.78 9.49
N ALA A 139 3.49 2.76 9.42
CA ALA A 139 3.80 1.36 9.70
C ALA A 139 4.05 0.49 8.45
N ALA A 140 4.13 1.07 7.24
CA ALA A 140 4.48 0.28 6.06
C ALA A 140 5.94 -0.18 6.13
N TRP A 141 6.15 -1.48 6.36
CA TRP A 141 7.47 -2.14 6.29
C TRP A 141 8.20 -1.88 4.97
N GLY A 142 7.47 -1.58 3.89
CA GLY A 142 8.03 -1.18 2.59
C GLY A 142 8.96 0.04 2.67
N GLY A 143 8.69 0.99 3.57
CA GLY A 143 9.53 2.18 3.76
C GLY A 143 10.93 1.89 4.32
N LEU A 144 11.09 0.78 5.06
CA LEU A 144 12.38 0.43 5.68
C LEU A 144 13.41 0.07 4.60
N LEU A 145 13.10 -0.92 3.77
CA LEU A 145 14.00 -1.38 2.74
C LEU A 145 14.11 -0.37 1.60
N GLN A 146 13.01 0.29 1.24
CA GLN A 146 12.96 1.16 0.07
C GLN A 146 13.57 2.53 0.27
N VAL A 147 13.49 3.05 1.49
CA VAL A 147 13.84 4.44 1.77
C VAL A 147 14.88 4.53 2.86
N ALA A 148 14.58 4.00 4.05
CA ALA A 148 15.46 4.17 5.20
C ALA A 148 16.83 3.52 5.00
N LEU A 149 16.88 2.30 4.47
CA LEU A 149 18.13 1.59 4.25
C LEU A 149 19.03 2.27 3.18
N PRO A 150 18.55 2.62 1.98
CA PRO A 150 19.35 3.37 1.01
C PRO A 150 19.86 4.71 1.55
N VAL A 151 19.00 5.48 2.23
CA VAL A 151 19.39 6.75 2.84
C VAL A 151 20.47 6.51 3.90
N PHE A 152 20.28 5.53 4.79
CA PHE A 152 21.27 5.16 5.80
C PHE A 152 22.61 4.78 5.18
N LEU A 153 22.64 3.94 4.14
CA LEU A 153 23.88 3.51 3.48
C LEU A 153 24.61 4.69 2.81
N LEU A 154 23.88 5.62 2.21
CA LEU A 154 24.48 6.83 1.62
C LEU A 154 25.08 7.75 2.69
N LEU A 155 24.37 7.97 3.79
CA LEU A 155 24.86 8.76 4.92
C LEU A 155 26.09 8.10 5.57
N ALA A 156 26.01 6.81 5.90
CA ALA A 156 27.10 6.06 6.53
C ALA A 156 28.35 6.02 5.63
N GLY A 157 28.17 5.76 4.33
CA GLY A 157 29.28 5.75 3.37
C GLY A 157 29.94 7.11 3.19
N GLY A 158 29.15 8.19 3.10
CA GLY A 158 29.70 9.54 2.99
C GLY A 158 30.40 10.00 4.28
N VAL A 159 29.85 9.67 5.46
CA VAL A 159 30.52 9.91 6.74
C VAL A 159 31.84 9.14 6.83
N ALA A 160 31.86 7.86 6.43
CA ALA A 160 33.09 7.05 6.44
C ALA A 160 34.17 7.59 5.49
N LEU A 161 33.81 8.09 4.30
CA LEU A 161 34.74 8.73 3.37
C LEU A 161 35.25 10.08 3.87
N ALA A 162 34.43 10.81 4.63
CA ALA A 162 34.77 12.10 5.21
C ALA A 162 35.62 12.01 6.47
N TRP A 163 35.53 10.88 7.21
CA TRP A 163 36.16 10.74 8.51
C TRP A 163 37.66 10.44 8.40
N PRO A 164 38.54 11.30 8.96
CA PRO A 164 39.98 11.08 8.89
C PRO A 164 40.38 9.77 9.58
N GLY A 165 41.25 8.99 8.94
CA GLY A 165 41.80 7.75 9.52
C GLY A 165 40.89 6.53 9.45
N VAL A 166 39.65 6.63 8.96
CA VAL A 166 38.78 5.45 8.75
C VAL A 166 39.15 4.68 7.48
N LEU A 167 39.46 5.39 6.38
CA LEU A 167 39.82 4.78 5.10
C LEU A 167 41.12 5.36 4.56
N ALA A 168 42.05 4.48 4.16
CA ALA A 168 43.34 4.86 3.58
C ALA A 168 43.70 3.97 2.39
N GLY A 169 44.59 4.48 1.52
CA GLY A 169 45.15 3.73 0.39
C GLY A 169 44.09 3.12 -0.54
N SER A 170 44.29 1.86 -0.91
CA SER A 170 43.38 1.12 -1.81
C SER A 170 41.98 0.91 -1.23
N ALA A 171 41.84 0.82 0.10
CA ALA A 171 40.54 0.67 0.76
C ALA A 171 39.65 1.90 0.57
N ARG A 172 40.25 3.11 0.65
CA ARG A 172 39.54 4.36 0.33
C ARG A 172 39.05 4.34 -1.11
N GLY A 173 39.91 3.91 -2.03
CA GLY A 173 39.55 3.84 -3.44
C GLY A 173 38.41 2.89 -3.76
N ALA A 174 38.47 1.68 -3.20
CA ALA A 174 37.39 0.71 -3.32
C ALA A 174 36.08 1.24 -2.72
N ALA A 175 36.16 1.89 -1.55
CA ALA A 175 34.99 2.50 -0.91
C ALA A 175 34.39 3.65 -1.73
N THR A 176 35.22 4.51 -2.33
CA THR A 176 34.74 5.59 -3.23
C THR A 176 34.05 5.01 -4.44
N LEU A 177 34.62 3.99 -5.10
CA LEU A 177 34.00 3.33 -6.25
C LEU A 177 32.67 2.67 -5.89
N ALA A 178 32.64 1.95 -4.76
CA ALA A 178 31.42 1.34 -4.25
C ALA A 178 30.34 2.39 -3.95
N TRP A 179 30.71 3.53 -3.35
CA TRP A 179 29.79 4.60 -3.03
C TRP A 179 29.27 5.33 -4.28
N VAL A 180 30.13 5.57 -5.28
CA VAL A 180 29.74 6.11 -6.60
C VAL A 180 28.74 5.19 -7.31
N ALA A 181 28.92 3.86 -7.24
CA ALA A 181 27.99 2.90 -7.81
C ALA A 181 26.68 2.79 -7.01
N LEU A 182 26.75 2.87 -5.67
CA LEU A 182 25.60 2.84 -4.78
C LEU A 182 24.70 4.07 -4.98
N LEU A 183 25.29 5.25 -5.20
CA LEU A 183 24.58 6.52 -5.29
C LEU A 183 23.37 6.50 -6.25
N PRO A 184 23.51 6.22 -7.55
CA PRO A 184 22.37 6.20 -8.47
C PRO A 184 21.37 5.11 -8.13
N LEU A 185 21.83 3.93 -7.67
CA LEU A 185 20.96 2.81 -7.31
C LEU A 185 20.09 3.14 -6.09
N ALA A 186 20.68 3.74 -5.06
CA ALA A 186 19.98 4.16 -3.86
C ALA A 186 18.92 5.21 -4.16
N HIS A 187 19.26 6.22 -4.98
CA HIS A 187 18.31 7.25 -5.41
C HIS A 187 17.20 6.70 -6.33
N LEU A 188 17.51 5.73 -7.19
CA LEU A 188 16.49 5.02 -7.98
C LEU A 188 15.52 4.27 -7.09
N PHE A 189 16.01 3.57 -6.07
CA PHE A 189 15.19 2.82 -5.13
C PHE A 189 14.32 3.74 -4.27
N LEU A 190 14.92 4.82 -3.77
CA LEU A 190 14.26 5.87 -2.99
C LEU A 190 13.10 6.52 -3.75
N GLN A 191 13.27 6.75 -5.06
CA GLN A 191 12.22 7.37 -5.87
C GLN A 191 11.26 6.34 -6.50
N ALA A 192 11.61 5.05 -6.54
CA ALA A 192 10.76 4.01 -7.09
C ALA A 192 9.36 4.08 -6.45
N ALA A 193 8.32 3.67 -7.20
CA ALA A 193 7.01 3.55 -6.59
C ALA A 193 7.15 2.58 -5.40
N PRO A 194 6.49 2.82 -4.25
CA PRO A 194 6.44 1.82 -3.20
C PRO A 194 6.04 0.50 -3.85
N ARG A 195 6.72 -0.60 -3.51
CA ARG A 195 6.21 -1.94 -3.85
C ARG A 195 4.89 -2.12 -3.12
N ARG A 196 3.81 -1.54 -3.66
CA ARG A 196 2.49 -2.15 -3.55
C ARG A 196 2.70 -3.54 -4.09
N ALA A 197 2.46 -4.55 -3.26
CA ALA A 197 2.25 -5.89 -3.74
C ALA A 197 1.03 -5.83 -4.69
N LEU A 198 1.29 -5.47 -5.96
CA LEU A 198 0.47 -5.81 -7.10
C LEU A 198 0.65 -7.31 -7.30
N ALA A 199 -0.01 -8.08 -6.45
CA ALA A 199 -0.32 -9.47 -6.64
C ALA A 199 -1.76 -9.55 -6.12
N HIS A 200 -2.82 -9.51 -6.91
CA HIS A 200 -3.03 -10.23 -8.16
C HIS A 200 -3.89 -9.37 -9.10
N GLY A 201 -3.39 -9.07 -10.30
CA GLY A 201 -4.27 -8.91 -11.45
C GLY A 201 -4.28 -10.25 -12.16
N LEU A 202 -5.34 -11.04 -12.00
CA LEU A 202 -5.64 -12.06 -13.01
C LEU A 202 -5.93 -11.33 -14.33
N PRO A 203 -5.51 -11.88 -15.48
CA PRO A 203 -5.78 -11.23 -16.75
C PRO A 203 -7.30 -11.13 -16.91
N VAL A 204 -7.79 -9.93 -17.16
CA VAL A 204 -9.18 -9.71 -17.58
C VAL A 204 -9.33 -10.46 -18.90
N VAL A 205 -10.02 -11.60 -18.86
CA VAL A 205 -10.54 -12.26 -20.05
C VAL A 205 -11.80 -11.48 -20.41
N GLU A 206 -11.72 -10.67 -21.45
CA GLU A 206 -12.92 -10.21 -22.15
C GLU A 206 -13.59 -11.46 -22.71
N MET A 207 -14.73 -11.84 -22.15
CA MET A 207 -15.65 -12.76 -22.80
C MET A 207 -16.52 -11.91 -23.71
N ASP A 208 -16.50 -12.21 -25.01
CA ASP A 208 -17.42 -11.61 -25.99
C ASP A 208 -18.86 -11.83 -25.50
N GLU A 209 -19.66 -10.77 -25.52
CA GLU A 209 -21.09 -10.86 -25.21
C GLU A 209 -21.77 -11.84 -26.17
N PRO A 210 -22.64 -12.74 -25.69
CA PRO A 210 -23.36 -13.62 -26.58
C PRO A 210 -24.33 -12.78 -27.42
N GLU A 211 -24.21 -12.89 -28.74
CA GLU A 211 -25.22 -12.39 -29.68
C GLU A 211 -26.58 -12.98 -29.28
N GLU A 212 -27.55 -12.09 -29.05
CA GLU A 212 -28.95 -12.45 -28.87
C GLU A 212 -29.47 -13.02 -30.21
N ASP A 213 -29.47 -14.34 -30.33
CA ASP A 213 -30.28 -15.02 -31.33
C ASP A 213 -31.76 -14.90 -30.93
N GLU A 214 -32.37 -13.78 -31.34
CA GLU A 214 -33.81 -13.69 -31.59
C GLU A 214 -34.15 -14.71 -32.69
N ASP A 215 -34.53 -15.94 -32.32
CA ASP A 215 -35.42 -16.81 -33.11
C ASP A 215 -35.61 -18.17 -32.41
N ALA A 216 -36.59 -18.26 -31.50
CA ALA A 216 -37.34 -19.50 -31.25
C ALA A 216 -38.46 -19.27 -30.21
N ALA A 217 -39.51 -18.56 -30.63
CA ALA A 217 -40.83 -18.75 -30.06
C ALA A 217 -41.68 -19.48 -31.11
N GLU A 218 -42.03 -20.74 -30.85
CA GLU A 218 -43.40 -21.26 -30.99
C GLU A 218 -43.49 -22.75 -30.60
N ASP A 219 -44.50 -23.01 -29.78
CA ASP A 219 -45.28 -24.25 -29.65
C ASP A 219 -44.66 -25.51 -29.00
N ALA A 220 -45.11 -25.84 -27.79
CA ALA A 220 -46.11 -26.92 -27.61
C ALA A 220 -46.42 -27.23 -26.12
N ASP A 221 -47.72 -27.07 -25.85
CA ASP A 221 -48.65 -27.65 -24.88
C ASP A 221 -48.27 -28.89 -24.01
N ALA A 222 -49.00 -28.95 -22.88
CA ALA A 222 -49.47 -30.10 -22.12
C ALA A 222 -48.53 -30.91 -21.20
N SER A 223 -48.77 -30.69 -19.89
CA SER A 223 -49.16 -31.73 -18.91
C SER A 223 -48.25 -32.96 -18.72
N ALA A 224 -47.50 -33.01 -17.61
CA ALA A 224 -46.89 -34.22 -17.08
C ALA A 224 -47.46 -34.58 -15.69
N PRO A 225 -47.95 -35.82 -15.46
CA PRO A 225 -48.43 -36.28 -14.16
C PRO A 225 -47.35 -36.99 -13.34
N LEU A 226 -47.56 -36.98 -12.02
CA LEU A 226 -46.91 -37.79 -10.99
C LEU A 226 -47.17 -39.29 -11.20
N LEU A 227 -46.15 -40.16 -11.07
CA LEU A 227 -46.22 -41.53 -10.53
C LEU A 227 -44.79 -42.00 -10.21
N ALA A 228 -44.46 -42.21 -8.93
CA ALA A 228 -44.47 -43.50 -8.23
C ALA A 228 -43.29 -44.43 -8.59
N PHE A 229 -42.29 -44.49 -7.72
CA PHE A 229 -41.29 -45.56 -7.75
C PHE A 229 -41.68 -46.66 -6.76
N ALA A 230 -41.82 -47.86 -7.32
CA ALA A 230 -42.21 -49.08 -6.65
C ALA A 230 -41.10 -49.65 -5.76
N ALA A 231 -41.53 -50.36 -4.72
CA ALA A 231 -40.72 -51.10 -3.76
C ALA A 231 -40.06 -52.35 -4.36
N VAL A 232 -38.89 -52.72 -3.82
CA VAL A 232 -38.26 -54.06 -3.87
C VAL A 232 -37.49 -54.30 -2.55
N PRO A 233 -37.42 -55.53 -2.00
CA PRO A 233 -37.64 -55.78 -0.58
C PRO A 233 -36.38 -56.08 0.27
N ALA A 234 -36.64 -56.30 1.57
CA ALA A 234 -35.71 -56.57 2.66
C ALA A 234 -34.93 -57.88 2.55
N GLY A 235 -33.69 -57.86 3.05
CA GLY A 235 -32.93 -59.07 3.38
C GLY A 235 -31.47 -58.85 3.79
N VAL A 236 -31.23 -59.00 5.10
CA VAL A 236 -30.01 -59.52 5.79
C VAL A 236 -28.92 -58.52 6.25
N ASP A 237 -28.69 -58.59 7.57
CA ASP A 237 -27.74 -57.85 8.40
C ASP A 237 -26.26 -58.04 8.05
N VAL A 238 -25.51 -56.92 8.01
CA VAL A 238 -24.09 -56.87 8.44
C VAL A 238 -23.86 -55.54 9.16
N ALA A 239 -23.52 -55.62 10.44
CA ALA A 239 -23.07 -54.49 11.24
C ALA A 239 -21.65 -54.05 10.83
N THR A 240 -21.45 -52.77 10.52
CA THR A 240 -20.19 -52.00 10.70
C THR A 240 -20.48 -50.50 10.49
N PRO A 241 -19.68 -49.59 11.07
CA PRO A 241 -20.18 -48.41 11.78
C PRO A 241 -20.42 -47.22 10.85
N THR A 242 -21.66 -46.75 10.76
CA THR A 242 -21.96 -45.47 10.11
C THR A 242 -21.71 -44.35 11.11
N ALA A 243 -20.54 -43.73 10.98
CA ALA A 243 -20.34 -42.36 11.44
C ALA A 243 -21.53 -41.53 10.94
N VAL A 244 -22.28 -40.96 11.87
CA VAL A 244 -23.30 -39.95 11.58
C VAL A 244 -22.54 -38.72 11.09
N ALA A 245 -22.25 -38.67 9.79
CA ALA A 245 -21.98 -37.42 9.11
C ALA A 245 -23.30 -36.63 9.18
N ALA A 246 -23.45 -35.87 10.26
CA ALA A 246 -24.53 -34.90 10.38
C ALA A 246 -24.45 -34.01 9.15
N ALA A 247 -25.48 -34.06 8.29
CA ALA A 247 -25.63 -33.11 7.21
C ALA A 247 -25.58 -31.72 7.82
N VAL A 248 -24.50 -30.99 7.58
CA VAL A 248 -24.29 -29.66 8.14
C VAL A 248 -25.40 -28.78 7.59
N ASP A 249 -26.26 -28.24 8.45
CA ASP A 249 -27.30 -27.28 8.07
C ASP A 249 -26.64 -25.94 7.74
N VAL A 250 -26.11 -25.84 6.51
CA VAL A 250 -25.43 -24.64 6.00
C VAL A 250 -26.36 -23.42 6.06
N ALA A 251 -27.65 -23.59 5.76
CA ALA A 251 -28.63 -22.50 5.79
C ALA A 251 -28.86 -21.97 7.21
N GLY A 252 -28.94 -22.88 8.20
CA GLY A 252 -28.97 -22.54 9.62
C GLY A 252 -27.72 -21.77 10.06
N LEU A 253 -26.54 -22.28 9.70
CA LEU A 253 -25.25 -21.64 10.01
C LEU A 253 -25.11 -20.25 9.37
N SER A 254 -25.52 -20.07 8.12
CA SER A 254 -25.52 -18.76 7.44
C SER A 254 -26.47 -17.77 8.12
N ARG A 255 -27.64 -18.21 8.59
CA ARG A 255 -28.56 -17.36 9.37
C ARG A 255 -27.92 -16.93 10.69
N GLU A 256 -27.24 -17.84 11.40
CA GLU A 256 -26.50 -17.49 12.60
C GLU A 256 -25.32 -16.56 12.33
N LEU A 257 -24.65 -16.70 11.18
CA LEU A 257 -23.55 -15.85 10.76
C LEU A 257 -24.02 -14.41 10.60
N TYR A 258 -25.18 -14.21 9.97
CA TYR A 258 -25.84 -12.90 9.88
C TYR A 258 -26.15 -12.30 11.26
N VAL A 259 -26.67 -13.10 12.19
CA VAL A 259 -26.94 -12.65 13.57
C VAL A 259 -25.63 -12.28 14.29
N ALA A 260 -24.56 -13.05 14.11
CA ALA A 260 -23.25 -12.75 14.70
C ALA A 260 -22.64 -11.47 14.13
N ALA A 261 -22.67 -11.29 12.80
CA ALA A 261 -22.16 -10.11 12.11
C ALA A 261 -22.90 -8.83 12.53
N ARG A 262 -24.25 -8.85 12.56
CA ARG A 262 -25.07 -7.71 12.99
C ARG A 262 -24.80 -7.26 14.43
N ASN A 263 -24.49 -8.22 15.30
CA ASN A 263 -24.17 -7.95 16.70
C ASN A 263 -22.67 -7.69 16.95
N GLY A 264 -21.83 -7.66 15.91
CA GLY A 264 -20.39 -7.48 16.03
C GLY A 264 -19.65 -8.61 16.74
N ARG A 265 -20.24 -9.81 16.85
CA ARG A 265 -19.63 -10.99 17.49
C ARG A 265 -18.67 -11.69 16.52
N VAL A 266 -17.55 -11.04 16.22
CA VAL A 266 -16.61 -11.46 15.18
C VAL A 266 -16.10 -12.89 15.40
N GLU A 267 -15.72 -13.26 16.63
CA GLU A 267 -15.22 -14.62 16.91
C GLU A 267 -16.27 -15.70 16.62
N ARG A 268 -17.55 -15.43 16.95
CA ARG A 268 -18.63 -16.37 16.61
C ARG A 268 -18.84 -16.45 15.10
N ALA A 269 -18.76 -15.31 14.41
CA ALA A 269 -18.88 -15.27 12.95
C ALA A 269 -17.75 -16.07 12.27
N LEU A 270 -16.51 -15.93 12.74
CA LEU A 270 -15.37 -16.71 12.23
C LEU A 270 -15.55 -18.21 12.47
N HIS A 271 -15.99 -18.61 13.66
CA HIS A 271 -16.26 -20.01 13.96
C HIS A 271 -17.38 -20.61 13.08
N LEU A 272 -18.42 -19.83 12.77
CA LEU A 272 -19.50 -20.25 11.86
C LEU A 272 -18.99 -20.42 10.42
N LEU A 273 -18.08 -19.55 9.96
CA LEU A 273 -17.40 -19.69 8.67
C LEU A 273 -16.44 -20.89 8.62
N GLU A 274 -15.84 -21.28 9.74
CA GLU A 274 -15.05 -22.53 9.86
C GLU A 274 -15.96 -23.77 9.85
N SER A 275 -17.16 -23.65 10.41
CA SER A 275 -18.16 -24.71 10.47
C SER A 275 -18.90 -24.95 9.15
N GLY A 276 -18.59 -24.17 8.10
CA GLY A 276 -19.16 -24.32 6.76
C GLY A 276 -20.34 -23.40 6.43
N ALA A 277 -20.55 -22.32 7.19
CA ALA A 277 -21.50 -21.27 6.78
C ALA A 277 -21.11 -20.70 5.41
N ASP A 278 -22.10 -20.50 4.54
CA ASP A 278 -21.89 -19.91 3.22
C ASP A 278 -21.59 -18.40 3.35
N PRO A 279 -20.40 -17.92 2.91
CA PRO A 279 -20.01 -16.51 2.95
C PRO A 279 -20.79 -15.62 1.96
N ASN A 280 -21.41 -16.23 0.94
CA ASN A 280 -22.17 -15.56 -0.12
C ASN A 280 -23.69 -15.70 0.05
N ALA A 281 -24.13 -16.28 1.16
CA ALA A 281 -25.55 -16.43 1.45
C ALA A 281 -26.28 -15.08 1.42
N ALA A 282 -27.45 -15.06 0.80
CA ALA A 282 -28.30 -13.87 0.79
C ALA A 282 -28.87 -13.58 2.18
N PRO A 283 -29.10 -12.30 2.53
CA PRO A 283 -29.74 -11.95 3.79
C PRO A 283 -31.20 -12.39 3.78
N ASP A 284 -31.70 -12.77 4.96
CA ASP A 284 -33.11 -13.07 5.16
C ASP A 284 -33.99 -11.86 4.77
N GLY A 285 -34.98 -12.11 3.91
CA GLY A 285 -35.87 -11.09 3.37
C GLY A 285 -36.75 -10.42 4.42
N GLU A 286 -37.03 -11.11 5.54
CA GLU A 286 -37.83 -10.58 6.66
C GLU A 286 -36.98 -9.83 7.70
N ALA A 287 -35.65 -9.87 7.58
CA ALA A 287 -34.78 -9.21 8.55
C ALA A 287 -34.83 -7.68 8.42
N ARG A 288 -34.85 -6.99 9.57
CA ARG A 288 -34.81 -5.52 9.64
C ARG A 288 -33.61 -4.91 8.93
N ASP A 289 -32.43 -5.54 9.07
CA ASP A 289 -31.21 -5.12 8.41
C ASP A 289 -30.90 -6.08 7.26
N ARG A 290 -31.18 -5.63 6.03
CA ARG A 290 -31.01 -6.43 4.82
C ARG A 290 -29.63 -6.30 4.19
N ARG A 291 -28.64 -5.68 4.84
CA ARG A 291 -27.30 -5.54 4.25
C ARG A 291 -26.65 -6.91 3.99
N SER A 292 -25.85 -7.02 2.93
CA SER A 292 -25.05 -8.23 2.66
C SER A 292 -23.99 -8.46 3.73
N LEU A 293 -23.48 -9.69 3.86
CA LEU A 293 -22.42 -10.01 4.84
C LEU A 293 -21.17 -9.16 4.64
N ALA A 294 -20.75 -8.95 3.39
CA ALA A 294 -19.60 -8.11 3.06
C ALA A 294 -19.82 -6.64 3.47
N VAL A 295 -21.03 -6.11 3.28
CA VAL A 295 -21.39 -4.75 3.73
C VAL A 295 -21.38 -4.66 5.26
N LEU A 296 -21.95 -5.65 5.96
CA LEU A 296 -21.92 -5.69 7.42
C LEU A 296 -20.49 -5.75 7.95
N ALA A 297 -19.66 -6.62 7.40
CA ALA A 297 -18.27 -6.76 7.81
C ALA A 297 -17.44 -5.50 7.52
N ALA A 298 -17.72 -4.79 6.43
CA ALA A 298 -17.05 -3.55 6.07
C ALA A 298 -17.32 -2.41 7.06
N VAL A 299 -18.46 -2.43 7.78
CA VAL A 299 -18.80 -1.44 8.80
C VAL A 299 -18.48 -1.87 10.23
N LEU A 300 -17.85 -3.04 10.42
CA LEU A 300 -17.42 -3.47 11.76
C LEU A 300 -16.03 -2.90 12.12
N PRO A 301 -15.77 -2.58 13.41
CA PRO A 301 -14.45 -2.15 13.89
C PRO A 301 -13.35 -3.18 13.63
N ASP A 302 -13.73 -4.45 13.63
CA ASP A 302 -12.82 -5.57 13.45
C ASP A 302 -12.91 -6.12 12.02
N LEU A 303 -11.83 -5.95 11.26
CA LEU A 303 -11.73 -6.38 9.87
C LEU A 303 -11.49 -7.88 9.69
N ARG A 304 -11.31 -8.65 10.77
CA ARG A 304 -11.06 -10.09 10.64
C ARG A 304 -12.21 -10.80 9.92
N LEU A 305 -13.45 -10.42 10.20
CA LEU A 305 -14.60 -10.98 9.48
C LEU A 305 -14.56 -10.59 7.99
N LEU A 306 -14.26 -9.33 7.68
CA LEU A 306 -14.16 -8.87 6.29
C LEU A 306 -13.08 -9.63 5.51
N ARG A 307 -11.90 -9.81 6.11
CA ARG A 307 -10.80 -10.57 5.52
C ARG A 307 -11.16 -12.03 5.33
N ALA A 308 -11.79 -12.67 6.31
CA ALA A 308 -12.21 -14.06 6.23
C ALA A 308 -13.27 -14.31 5.15
N LEU A 309 -14.15 -13.34 4.89
CA LEU A 309 -15.11 -13.39 3.78
C LEU A 309 -14.40 -13.24 2.42
N ILE A 310 -13.47 -12.30 2.30
CA ILE A 310 -12.65 -12.11 1.09
C ILE A 310 -11.84 -13.36 0.75
N GLU A 311 -11.18 -13.97 1.75
CA GLU A 311 -10.42 -15.21 1.59
C GLU A 311 -11.28 -16.38 1.10
N ARG A 312 -12.59 -16.35 1.37
CA ARG A 312 -13.57 -17.35 0.92
C ARG A 312 -14.30 -16.94 -0.37
N GLY A 313 -13.83 -15.91 -1.07
CA GLY A 313 -14.36 -15.49 -2.37
C GLY A 313 -15.68 -14.72 -2.28
N ALA A 314 -15.87 -13.92 -1.23
CA ALA A 314 -17.03 -13.03 -1.15
C ALA A 314 -16.99 -11.95 -2.25
N ASP A 315 -18.10 -11.75 -2.97
CA ASP A 315 -18.20 -10.71 -3.99
C ASP A 315 -18.26 -9.32 -3.35
N LEU A 316 -17.23 -8.50 -3.61
CA LEU A 316 -17.10 -7.13 -3.11
C LEU A 316 -17.83 -6.10 -3.96
N ASN A 317 -18.26 -6.47 -5.17
CA ASN A 317 -18.88 -5.59 -6.15
C ASN A 317 -20.39 -5.82 -6.28
N ALA A 318 -20.91 -6.93 -5.75
CA ALA A 318 -22.34 -7.17 -5.62
C ALA A 318 -23.03 -6.03 -4.85
N ALA A 319 -23.96 -5.35 -5.53
CA ALA A 319 -24.83 -4.38 -4.89
C ALA A 319 -25.99 -5.10 -4.21
N HIS A 320 -26.16 -4.86 -2.91
CA HIS A 320 -27.36 -5.29 -2.18
C HIS A 320 -28.14 -4.08 -1.72
N ALA A 321 -29.38 -3.93 -2.22
CA ALA A 321 -30.22 -2.74 -1.99
C ALA A 321 -29.51 -1.41 -2.32
N GLY A 322 -28.75 -1.39 -3.42
CA GLY A 322 -27.98 -0.20 -3.85
C GLY A 322 -26.73 0.09 -3.03
N MET A 323 -26.40 -0.75 -2.04
CA MET A 323 -25.22 -0.59 -1.19
C MET A 323 -24.16 -1.65 -1.51
N ARG A 324 -22.93 -1.20 -1.72
CA ARG A 324 -21.74 -2.05 -1.87
C ARG A 324 -20.82 -1.90 -0.67
N PRO A 325 -19.98 -2.89 -0.34
CA PRO A 325 -19.05 -2.83 0.79
C PRO A 325 -18.17 -1.58 0.80
N LEU A 326 -17.66 -1.16 -0.36
CA LEU A 326 -16.81 0.03 -0.48
C LEU A 326 -17.57 1.31 -0.12
N LEU A 327 -18.77 1.49 -0.68
CA LEU A 327 -19.65 2.63 -0.38
C LEU A 327 -20.05 2.66 1.10
N ALA A 328 -20.32 1.49 1.70
CA ALA A 328 -20.66 1.40 3.11
C ALA A 328 -19.49 1.77 4.02
N ALA A 329 -18.27 1.33 3.68
CA ALA A 329 -17.05 1.68 4.42
C ALA A 329 -16.70 3.17 4.31
N THR A 330 -17.02 3.83 3.19
CA THR A 330 -16.80 5.27 3.01
C THR A 330 -17.85 6.13 3.69
N ARG A 331 -19.13 5.70 3.73
CA ARG A 331 -20.25 6.46 4.32
C ARG A 331 -20.32 6.38 5.85
N ASP A 332 -19.52 5.54 6.50
CA ASP A 332 -19.65 5.30 7.94
C ASP A 332 -19.37 6.57 8.77
N SER A 333 -20.24 6.83 9.75
CA SER A 333 -20.55 8.15 10.30
C SER A 333 -19.44 8.80 11.15
N TRP A 334 -18.28 8.16 11.30
CA TRP A 334 -17.26 8.56 12.27
C TRP A 334 -15.82 8.57 11.72
N HIS A 335 -15.62 9.21 10.57
CA HIS A 335 -14.33 9.36 9.83
C HIS A 335 -14.11 8.37 8.66
N GLY A 336 -15.16 7.68 8.22
CA GLY A 336 -15.04 6.55 7.30
C GLY A 336 -14.20 5.44 7.93
N ARG A 337 -14.00 4.35 7.21
CA ARG A 337 -13.12 3.26 7.65
C ARG A 337 -11.94 3.13 6.71
N PRO A 338 -10.88 3.94 6.87
CA PRO A 338 -9.73 3.93 5.98
C PRO A 338 -9.16 2.52 5.79
N GLU A 339 -9.02 1.74 6.86
CA GLU A 339 -8.50 0.38 6.80
C GLU A 339 -9.43 -0.58 6.06
N ALA A 340 -10.76 -0.44 6.22
CA ALA A 340 -11.73 -1.24 5.48
C ALA A 340 -11.72 -0.87 3.99
N VAL A 341 -11.72 0.42 3.67
CA VAL A 341 -11.62 0.95 2.30
C VAL A 341 -10.36 0.43 1.62
N MET A 342 -9.20 0.57 2.27
CA MET A 342 -7.93 0.06 1.74
C MET A 342 -7.94 -1.45 1.55
N THR A 343 -8.56 -2.21 2.47
CA THR A 343 -8.70 -3.67 2.35
C THR A 343 -9.58 -4.04 1.16
N LEU A 344 -10.71 -3.36 0.98
CA LEU A 344 -11.63 -3.61 -0.14
C LEU A 344 -10.99 -3.27 -1.49
N LEU A 345 -10.36 -2.10 -1.61
CA LEU A 345 -9.66 -1.68 -2.84
C LEU A 345 -8.51 -2.61 -3.20
N ALA A 346 -7.74 -3.06 -2.21
CA ALA A 346 -6.64 -4.01 -2.42
C ALA A 346 -7.12 -5.40 -2.90
N ASN A 347 -8.38 -5.74 -2.68
CA ASN A 347 -8.99 -7.01 -3.06
C ASN A 347 -10.00 -6.88 -4.21
N GLY A 348 -9.91 -5.80 -5.01
CA GLY A 348 -10.66 -5.68 -6.27
C GLY A 348 -12.06 -5.06 -6.15
N ALA A 349 -12.36 -4.35 -5.06
CA ALA A 349 -13.56 -3.51 -5.02
C ALA A 349 -13.47 -2.37 -6.03
N ASP A 350 -14.50 -2.19 -6.85
CA ASP A 350 -14.56 -1.19 -7.92
C ASP A 350 -14.80 0.22 -7.34
N PRO A 351 -13.83 1.15 -7.48
CA PRO A 351 -13.97 2.52 -6.99
C PRO A 351 -14.90 3.39 -7.83
N ARG A 352 -15.33 2.94 -9.01
CA ARG A 352 -16.25 3.66 -9.90
C ARG A 352 -17.70 3.28 -9.68
N ALA A 353 -17.95 2.26 -8.86
CA ALA A 353 -19.29 1.83 -8.53
C ALA A 353 -20.09 2.95 -7.84
N THR A 354 -21.36 3.06 -8.22
CA THR A 354 -22.28 4.07 -7.70
C THR A 354 -23.35 3.46 -6.80
N ASP A 355 -23.88 4.27 -5.88
CA ASP A 355 -25.11 3.96 -5.17
C ASP A 355 -26.36 4.31 -6.01
N ALA A 356 -27.55 4.19 -5.40
CA ALA A 356 -28.82 4.50 -6.03
C ALA A 356 -28.98 5.97 -6.45
N ASP A 357 -28.24 6.89 -5.83
CA ASP A 357 -28.25 8.32 -6.13
C ASP A 357 -27.16 8.69 -7.16
N GLY A 358 -26.42 7.70 -7.68
CA GLY A 358 -25.29 7.92 -8.59
C GLY A 358 -24.01 8.34 -7.87
N ASN A 359 -23.97 8.38 -6.54
CA ASN A 359 -22.78 8.75 -5.80
C ASN A 359 -21.75 7.62 -5.84
N THR A 360 -20.53 7.96 -6.24
CA THR A 360 -19.37 7.07 -6.09
C THR A 360 -18.82 7.15 -4.66
N ALA A 361 -17.96 6.19 -4.30
CA ALA A 361 -17.20 6.25 -3.06
C ALA A 361 -16.38 7.56 -2.92
N LEU A 362 -15.98 8.18 -4.04
CA LEU A 362 -15.25 9.44 -4.05
C LEU A 362 -16.15 10.64 -3.72
N HIS A 363 -17.42 10.65 -4.15
CA HIS A 363 -18.39 11.67 -3.74
C HIS A 363 -18.56 11.65 -2.21
N GLU A 364 -18.76 10.46 -1.64
CA GLU A 364 -18.93 10.29 -0.20
C GLU A 364 -17.67 10.68 0.59
N ALA A 365 -16.49 10.29 0.12
CA ALA A 365 -15.22 10.67 0.74
C ALA A 365 -15.00 12.18 0.71
N ALA A 366 -15.39 12.86 -0.39
CA ALA A 366 -15.29 14.32 -0.51
C ALA A 366 -16.30 15.02 0.40
N LEU A 367 -17.56 14.57 0.42
CA LEU A 367 -18.61 15.10 1.28
C LEU A 367 -18.23 15.02 2.77
N ALA A 368 -17.60 13.91 3.18
CA ALA A 368 -17.16 13.69 4.55
C ALA A 368 -15.80 14.34 4.88
N GLY A 369 -15.11 14.94 3.90
CA GLY A 369 -13.79 15.56 4.08
C GLY A 369 -12.65 14.56 4.35
N HIS A 370 -12.79 13.30 3.92
CA HIS A 370 -11.84 12.22 4.19
C HIS A 370 -10.71 12.19 3.16
N VAL A 371 -9.76 13.13 3.28
CA VAL A 371 -8.65 13.31 2.33
C VAL A 371 -7.85 12.01 2.08
N GLY A 372 -7.60 11.22 3.12
CA GLY A 372 -6.87 9.94 2.99
C GLY A 372 -7.64 8.90 2.17
N ILE A 373 -8.96 8.81 2.37
CA ILE A 373 -9.84 7.92 1.63
C ILE A 373 -9.98 8.39 0.17
N ALA A 374 -10.17 9.70 -0.05
CA ALA A 374 -10.22 10.27 -1.39
C ALA A 374 -8.92 10.01 -2.17
N GLY A 375 -7.76 10.18 -1.53
CA GLY A 375 -6.46 9.83 -2.12
C GLY A 375 -6.34 8.35 -2.47
N ALA A 376 -6.78 7.45 -1.58
CA ALA A 376 -6.78 6.01 -1.83
C ALA A 376 -7.68 5.60 -3.01
N LEU A 377 -8.87 6.21 -3.12
CA LEU A 377 -9.80 5.97 -4.21
C LEU A 377 -9.24 6.45 -5.55
N LEU A 378 -8.65 7.64 -5.60
CA LEU A 378 -7.98 8.16 -6.80
C LEU A 378 -6.81 7.27 -7.23
N ASP A 379 -6.01 6.81 -6.26
CA ASP A 379 -4.92 5.86 -6.49
C ASP A 379 -5.40 4.50 -7.02
N ALA A 380 -6.63 4.11 -6.69
CA ALA A 380 -7.29 2.91 -7.21
C ALA A 380 -8.00 3.14 -8.56
N GLY A 381 -7.95 4.36 -9.10
CA GLY A 381 -8.52 4.70 -10.41
C GLY A 381 -9.97 5.19 -10.38
N ALA A 382 -10.45 5.68 -9.22
CA ALA A 382 -11.72 6.41 -9.15
C ALA A 382 -11.73 7.59 -10.13
N ASP A 383 -12.87 7.80 -10.79
CA ASP A 383 -13.03 8.94 -11.69
C ASP A 383 -13.35 10.21 -10.90
N ILE A 384 -12.48 11.21 -11.03
CA ILE A 384 -12.60 12.51 -10.37
C ILE A 384 -13.70 13.38 -11.01
N GLU A 385 -14.07 13.09 -12.26
CA GLU A 385 -15.09 13.81 -13.01
C GLU A 385 -16.43 13.05 -13.08
N ALA A 386 -16.56 11.95 -12.32
CA ALA A 386 -17.81 11.19 -12.23
C ALA A 386 -18.95 12.11 -11.80
N ARG A 387 -20.13 11.97 -12.42
CA ARG A 387 -21.31 12.77 -12.09
C ARG A 387 -22.35 11.94 -11.37
N ASP A 388 -22.82 12.43 -10.23
CA ASP A 388 -23.96 11.83 -9.53
C ASP A 388 -25.30 12.07 -10.27
N GLY A 389 -26.40 11.55 -9.73
CA GLY A 389 -27.74 11.72 -10.29
C GLY A 389 -28.24 13.17 -10.35
N GLN A 390 -27.54 14.11 -9.70
CA GLN A 390 -27.80 15.55 -9.76
C GLN A 390 -26.80 16.28 -10.67
N GLY A 391 -25.92 15.55 -11.37
CA GLY A 391 -24.89 16.10 -12.25
C GLY A 391 -23.70 16.74 -11.51
N ARG A 392 -23.58 16.55 -10.19
CA ARG A 392 -22.48 17.07 -9.37
C ARG A 392 -21.29 16.15 -9.48
N THR A 393 -20.09 16.73 -9.47
CA THR A 393 -18.84 15.96 -9.37
C THR A 393 -18.42 15.88 -7.90
N PRO A 394 -17.49 14.99 -7.51
CA PRO A 394 -16.98 14.92 -6.13
C PRO A 394 -16.36 16.23 -5.61
N LEU A 395 -16.06 17.18 -6.50
CA LEU A 395 -15.53 18.49 -6.13
C LEU A 395 -16.61 19.49 -5.66
N LEU A 396 -17.86 19.29 -6.09
CA LEU A 396 -19.01 20.18 -5.87
C LEU A 396 -19.85 19.69 -4.69
#